data_AF-A0A523WTL6-F1
#
_entry.id   AF-A0A523WTL6-F1
#
_cell.length_a   1.000
_cell.length_b   1.000
_cell.length_c   1.000
_cell.angle_alpha   90.00
_cell.angle_beta   90.00
_cell.angle_gamma   90.00
#
_symmetry.space_group_name_H-M   'P 1'
#
loop_
_entity.id
_entity.type
_entity.pdbx_description
1 polymer ?
#
loop_
_entity_poly.entity_id
_entity_poly.type
_entity_poly.pdbx_seq_one_letter_code
_entity_poly.pdbx_strand_id
1 'polypeptide(L)'
;MFEIWNAIKKQRFEEEVKKIEDEISRSKRFNYSFGVFVVDISHAAPKGISALMPGKTISFHLMRKYIRGYDKLFGPFFRRYYIILPQSDRNAVNAVKQRIYKLAEEYNWGDLSIGEAVYDEDGKSALALLDTAISRLSS
;
A
#
# COMPACT_ATOMS: atom_id res chain seq x y z
N MET A 1 12.46 2.81 -23.56
CA MET A 1 11.02 2.53 -23.29
C MET A 1 10.77 2.22 -21.81
N PHE A 2 11.56 1.33 -21.19
CA PHE A 2 11.48 1.00 -19.76
C PHE A 2 11.78 2.20 -18.82
N GLU A 3 12.80 3.00 -19.14
CA GLU A 3 13.18 4.16 -18.32
C GLU A 3 12.14 5.28 -18.32
N ILE A 4 11.50 5.53 -19.48
CA ILE A 4 10.41 6.51 -19.61
C ILE A 4 9.23 6.10 -18.74
N TRP A 5 8.91 4.80 -18.69
CA TRP A 5 7.81 4.28 -17.87
C TRP A 5 8.09 4.41 -16.38
N ASN A 6 9.33 4.14 -15.96
CA ASN A 6 9.76 4.34 -14.58
C ASN A 6 9.77 5.83 -14.19
N ALA A 7 10.14 6.72 -15.10
CA ALA A 7 10.08 8.16 -14.89
C ALA A 7 8.63 8.65 -14.70
N ILE A 8 7.70 8.19 -15.54
CA ILE A 8 6.27 8.49 -15.42
C ILE A 8 5.70 7.97 -14.10
N LYS A 9 6.05 6.74 -13.70
CA LYS A 9 5.64 6.18 -12.40
C LYS A 9 6.21 6.97 -11.24
N LYS A 10 7.50 7.33 -11.29
CA LYS A 10 8.15 8.13 -10.24
C LYS A 10 7.52 9.51 -10.11
N GLN A 11 7.08 10.12 -11.22
CA GLN A 11 6.31 11.36 -11.18
C GLN A 11 4.91 11.17 -10.57
N ARG A 12 4.23 10.08 -10.90
CA ARG A 12 2.89 9.77 -10.35
C ARG A 12 2.93 9.44 -8.85
N PHE A 13 3.98 8.76 -8.41
CA PHE A 13 4.17 8.30 -7.03
C PHE A 13 5.31 9.06 -6.34
N GLU A 14 5.46 10.35 -6.66
CA GLU A 14 6.63 11.14 -6.23
C GLU A 14 6.76 11.17 -4.70
N GLU A 15 5.63 11.37 -4.00
CA GLU A 15 5.60 11.40 -2.54
C GLU A 15 5.88 10.01 -1.93
N GLU A 16 5.26 8.95 -2.46
CA GLU A 16 5.46 7.58 -2.00
C GLU A 16 6.90 7.13 -2.19
N VAL A 17 7.45 7.37 -3.39
CA VAL A 17 8.83 7.04 -3.72
C VAL A 17 9.78 7.77 -2.80
N LYS A 18 9.58 9.08 -2.59
CA LYS A 18 10.44 9.87 -1.70
C LYS A 18 10.42 9.36 -0.26
N LYS A 19 9.24 9.10 0.31
CA LYS A 19 9.13 8.59 1.70
C LYS A 19 9.74 7.20 1.84
N ILE A 20 9.62 6.34 0.84
CA ILE A 20 10.24 5.00 0.87
C ILE A 20 11.75 5.12 0.69
N GLU A 21 12.26 5.99 -0.19
CA GLU A 21 13.70 6.27 -0.33
C GLU A 21 14.32 6.80 0.99
N ASP A 22 13.60 7.68 1.70
CA ASP A 22 13.98 8.16 3.03
C ASP A 22 14.07 7.00 4.05
N GLU A 23 13.10 6.08 4.03
CA GLU A 23 13.06 4.94 4.95
C GLU A 23 14.12 3.89 4.60
N ILE A 24 14.41 3.64 3.32
CA ILE A 24 15.55 2.81 2.88
C ILE A 24 16.86 3.36 3.43
N SER A 25 17.05 4.69 3.35
CA SER A 25 18.25 5.34 3.85
C SER A 25 18.41 5.17 5.37
N ARG A 26 17.31 5.27 6.12
CA ARG A 26 17.29 5.03 7.57
C ARG A 26 17.54 3.56 7.91
N SER A 27 16.84 2.65 7.23
CA SER A 27 16.99 1.20 7.37
C SER A 27 18.45 0.77 7.18
N LYS A 28 19.14 1.27 6.14
CA LYS A 28 20.57 1.00 5.93
C LYS A 28 21.45 1.55 7.05
N ARG A 29 21.14 2.74 7.57
CA ARG A 29 21.92 3.38 8.64
C ARG A 29 21.78 2.65 9.98
N PHE A 30 20.59 2.13 10.27
CA PHE A 30 20.25 1.52 11.56
C PHE A 30 20.10 -0.01 11.50
N ASN A 31 20.34 -0.61 10.35
CA ASN A 31 20.29 -2.04 10.09
C ASN A 31 18.97 -2.71 10.53
N TYR A 32 17.83 -2.20 10.05
CA TYR A 32 16.50 -2.79 10.29
C TYR A 32 15.73 -3.04 9.00
N SER A 33 14.82 -4.01 8.99
CA SER A 33 13.86 -4.23 7.90
C SER A 33 12.59 -3.39 8.09
N PHE A 34 11.88 -3.09 7.02
CA PHE A 34 10.59 -2.40 7.10
C PHE A 34 9.61 -2.93 6.05
N GLY A 35 8.32 -2.77 6.33
CA GLY A 35 7.23 -3.14 5.44
C GLY A 35 6.66 -1.95 4.69
N VAL A 36 6.15 -2.21 3.50
CA VAL A 36 5.32 -1.30 2.71
C VAL A 36 3.99 -1.99 2.44
N PHE A 37 2.88 -1.32 2.75
CA PHE A 37 1.55 -1.76 2.38
C PHE A 37 0.92 -0.84 1.35
N VAL A 38 0.12 -1.47 0.48
CA VAL A 38 -0.92 -0.84 -0.31
C VAL A 38 -2.24 -1.45 0.11
N VAL A 39 -3.15 -0.60 0.58
CA VAL A 39 -4.44 -1.02 1.14
C VAL A 39 -5.56 -0.37 0.35
N ASP A 40 -6.33 -1.18 -0.38
CA ASP A 40 -7.56 -0.77 -1.05
C ASP A 40 -8.76 -1.06 -0.17
N ILE A 41 -9.55 -0.03 0.13
CA ILE A 41 -10.74 -0.14 0.98
C ILE A 41 -11.92 0.44 0.25
N SER A 42 -13.07 -0.24 0.35
CA SER A 42 -14.34 0.28 -0.12
C SER A 42 -14.61 1.71 0.41
N HIS A 43 -15.17 2.56 -0.44
CA HIS A 43 -15.66 3.87 -0.03
C HIS A 43 -16.85 3.77 0.96
N ALA A 44 -17.50 2.62 1.07
CA ALA A 44 -18.52 2.37 2.09
C ALA A 44 -17.94 2.35 3.51
N ALA A 45 -16.65 2.06 3.67
CA ALA A 45 -16.03 2.03 5.00
C ALA A 45 -16.05 3.43 5.66
N PRO A 46 -16.05 3.53 6.99
CA PRO A 46 -16.08 4.81 7.69
C PRO A 46 -14.97 5.79 7.25
N LYS A 47 -15.20 7.09 7.39
CA LYS A 47 -14.13 8.10 7.27
C LYS A 47 -13.22 8.00 8.50
N GLY A 48 -11.93 8.33 8.36
CA GLY A 48 -10.98 8.32 9.47
C GLY A 48 -10.28 6.98 9.76
N ILE A 49 -10.45 5.96 8.89
CA ILE A 49 -9.76 4.66 9.02
C ILE A 49 -8.24 4.78 9.09
N SER A 50 -7.65 5.83 8.51
CA SER A 50 -6.21 6.12 8.64
C SER A 50 -5.74 6.20 10.10
N ALA A 51 -6.60 6.59 11.05
CA ALA A 51 -6.26 6.61 12.48
C ALA A 51 -6.21 5.20 13.11
N LEU A 52 -6.88 4.23 12.49
CA LEU A 52 -6.91 2.82 12.91
C LEU A 52 -5.83 1.98 12.19
N MET A 53 -5.19 2.55 11.16
CA MET A 53 -4.18 1.86 10.39
C MET A 53 -2.87 1.75 11.18
N PRO A 54 -2.30 0.54 11.28
CA PRO A 54 -0.98 0.35 11.89
C PRO A 54 0.10 0.93 10.96
N GLY A 55 0.99 1.75 11.52
CA GLY A 55 2.11 2.34 10.79
C GLY A 55 1.91 3.80 10.40
N LYS A 56 2.77 4.27 9.50
CA LYS A 56 2.73 5.64 9.00
C LYS A 56 2.13 5.67 7.61
N THR A 57 0.94 6.24 7.47
CA THR A 57 0.36 6.54 6.16
C THR A 57 1.26 7.55 5.45
N ILE A 58 1.73 7.19 4.26
CA ILE A 58 2.46 8.07 3.37
C ILE A 58 1.47 9.00 2.66
N SER A 59 0.48 8.40 2.00
CA SER A 59 -0.46 9.09 1.12
C SER A 59 -1.74 8.26 0.99
N PHE A 60 -2.78 8.87 0.39
CA PHE A 60 -3.97 8.14 -0.03
C PHE A 60 -4.52 8.68 -1.34
N HIS A 61 -5.18 7.82 -2.11
CA HIS A 61 -5.74 8.14 -3.42
C HIS A 61 -7.18 7.62 -3.53
N LEU A 62 -8.03 8.38 -4.21
CA LEU A 62 -9.37 7.93 -4.58
C LEU A 62 -9.30 7.19 -5.92
N MET A 63 -9.59 5.90 -5.90
CA MET A 63 -9.57 5.02 -7.05
C MET A 63 -10.99 4.70 -7.52
N ARG A 64 -11.17 4.55 -8.84
CA ARG A 64 -12.46 4.14 -9.44
C ARG A 64 -12.33 2.71 -9.96
N LYS A 65 -13.28 1.83 -9.61
CA LYS A 65 -13.34 0.47 -10.19
C LYS A 65 -13.91 0.54 -11.61
N TYR A 66 -13.17 0.03 -12.58
CA TYR A 66 -13.68 -0.21 -13.94
C TYR A 66 -14.29 -1.61 -14.00
N ILE A 67 -15.61 -1.69 -14.19
CA ILE A 67 -16.30 -2.96 -14.48
C ILE A 67 -16.17 -3.22 -15.99
N ARG A 68 -16.02 -4.49 -16.40
CA ARG A 68 -15.71 -4.90 -17.79
C ARG A 68 -16.69 -4.33 -18.82
N GLY A 69 -16.16 -4.05 -20.02
CA GLY A 69 -16.61 -3.03 -20.98
C GLY A 69 -17.97 -3.14 -21.69
N TYR A 70 -18.94 -3.89 -21.16
CA TYR A 70 -20.29 -3.93 -21.74
C TYR A 70 -21.40 -3.45 -20.81
N ASP A 71 -21.15 -3.33 -19.50
CA ASP A 71 -22.14 -2.82 -18.56
C ASP A 71 -21.76 -1.45 -18.01
N LYS A 72 -22.80 -0.62 -17.87
CA LYS A 72 -22.76 0.82 -17.64
C LYS A 72 -21.71 1.24 -16.61
N LEU A 73 -20.93 2.22 -17.04
CA LEU A 73 -19.89 2.94 -16.33
C LEU A 73 -20.26 3.23 -14.87
N PHE A 74 -19.28 2.97 -13.98
CA PHE A 74 -19.12 3.40 -12.58
C PHE A 74 -19.41 2.33 -11.52
N GLY A 75 -18.40 1.48 -11.27
CA GLY A 75 -18.33 0.68 -10.04
C GLY A 75 -17.98 1.52 -8.80
N PRO A 76 -18.02 0.93 -7.59
CA PRO A 76 -17.77 1.66 -6.34
C PRO A 76 -16.37 2.29 -6.32
N PHE A 77 -16.28 3.43 -5.63
CA PHE A 77 -15.00 4.07 -5.34
C PHE A 77 -14.24 3.26 -4.28
N PHE A 78 -12.92 3.20 -4.44
CA PHE A 78 -12.00 2.66 -3.44
C PHE A 78 -11.11 3.79 -2.94
N ARG A 79 -10.71 3.71 -1.67
CA ARG A 79 -9.62 4.52 -1.11
C ARG A 79 -8.41 3.62 -1.03
N ARG A 80 -7.34 4.03 -1.71
CA ARG A 80 -6.03 3.37 -1.65
C ARG A 80 -5.15 4.11 -0.67
N TYR A 81 -4.66 3.42 0.34
CA TYR A 81 -3.69 3.93 1.31
C TYR A 81 -2.32 3.31 1.06
N TYR A 82 -1.28 4.14 1.11
CA TYR A 82 0.11 3.69 1.09
C TYR A 82 0.68 3.86 2.49
N ILE A 83 1.25 2.80 3.06
CA ILE A 83 1.66 2.78 4.48
C ILE A 83 3.06 2.19 4.58
N ILE A 84 3.90 2.80 5.43
CA ILE A 84 5.19 2.24 5.86
C ILE A 84 5.03 1.67 7.27
N LEU A 85 5.57 0.48 7.47
CA LEU A 85 5.78 -0.16 8.76
C LEU A 85 7.28 -0.16 9.09
N PRO A 86 7.79 0.86 9.81
CA PRO A 86 9.19 0.89 10.23
C PRO A 86 9.52 -0.31 11.12
N GLN A 87 10.78 -0.75 11.10
CA GLN A 87 11.29 -1.78 12.02
C GLN A 87 10.42 -3.03 12.08
N SER A 88 9.95 -3.49 10.92
CA SER A 88 9.06 -4.63 10.79
C SER A 88 9.66 -5.64 9.83
N ASP A 89 9.82 -6.87 10.30
CA ASP A 89 10.22 -8.01 9.48
C ASP A 89 9.00 -8.65 8.79
N ARG A 90 9.23 -9.70 7.99
CA ARG A 90 8.16 -10.43 7.30
C ARG A 90 7.05 -10.89 8.25
N ASN A 91 7.42 -11.40 9.42
CA ASN A 91 6.48 -11.93 10.40
C ASN A 91 5.62 -10.82 11.01
N ALA A 92 6.23 -9.71 11.40
CA ALA A 92 5.54 -8.53 11.88
C ALA A 92 4.60 -7.96 10.81
N VAL A 93 5.05 -7.84 9.56
CA VAL A 93 4.21 -7.38 8.44
C VAL A 93 3.01 -8.30 8.25
N ASN A 94 3.19 -9.62 8.27
CA ASN A 94 2.10 -10.57 8.17
C ASN A 94 1.11 -10.46 9.34
N ALA A 95 1.61 -10.34 10.58
CA ALA A 95 0.77 -10.17 11.77
C ALA A 95 -0.06 -8.87 11.69
N VAL A 96 0.55 -7.79 11.21
CA VAL A 96 -0.13 -6.52 11.01
C VAL A 96 -1.19 -6.63 9.91
N LYS A 97 -0.91 -7.31 8.80
CA LYS A 97 -1.89 -7.58 7.74
C LYS A 97 -3.12 -8.32 8.29
N GLN A 98 -2.91 -9.37 9.07
CA GLN A 98 -4.01 -10.11 9.72
C GLN A 98 -4.81 -9.23 10.69
N ARG A 99 -4.14 -8.36 11.45
CA ARG A 99 -4.81 -7.40 12.32
C ARG A 99 -5.69 -6.42 11.54
N ILE A 100 -5.25 -5.95 10.37
CA ILE A 100 -6.07 -5.05 9.53
C ILE A 100 -7.32 -5.79 9.03
N TYR A 101 -7.21 -7.04 8.57
CA TYR A 101 -8.38 -7.83 8.19
C TYR A 101 -9.36 -8.01 9.34
N LYS A 102 -8.86 -8.32 10.54
CA LYS A 102 -9.71 -8.45 11.74
C LYS A 102 -10.45 -7.16 12.07
N LEU A 103 -9.76 -6.02 12.03
CA LEU A 103 -10.38 -4.71 12.22
C LEU A 103 -11.42 -4.42 11.13
N ALA A 104 -11.14 -4.78 9.88
CA ALA A 104 -12.09 -4.59 8.79
C ALA A 104 -13.37 -5.39 8.98
N GLU A 105 -13.27 -6.61 9.51
CA GLU A 105 -14.41 -7.45 9.87
C GLU A 105 -15.17 -6.85 11.08
N GLU A 106 -14.48 -6.55 12.18
CA GLU A 106 -15.06 -5.99 13.41
C GLU A 106 -15.84 -4.68 13.16
N TYR A 107 -15.33 -3.84 12.26
CA TYR A 107 -15.89 -2.54 11.94
C TYR A 107 -16.64 -2.49 10.60
N ASN A 108 -16.89 -3.64 9.95
CA ASN A 108 -17.62 -3.77 8.69
C ASN A 108 -17.13 -2.79 7.59
N TRP A 109 -15.83 -2.80 7.31
CA TRP A 109 -15.24 -1.94 6.27
C TRP A 109 -15.64 -2.36 4.84
N GLY A 110 -16.25 -3.53 4.66
CA GLY A 110 -16.60 -4.09 3.35
C GLY A 110 -15.36 -4.60 2.61
N ASP A 111 -15.38 -4.52 1.27
CA ASP A 111 -14.28 -5.01 0.44
C ASP A 111 -12.95 -4.34 0.83
N LEU A 112 -11.98 -5.18 1.19
CA LEU A 112 -10.62 -4.82 1.58
C LEU A 112 -9.65 -5.65 0.73
N SER A 113 -8.60 -5.02 0.21
CA SER A 113 -7.49 -5.74 -0.41
C SER A 113 -6.17 -5.16 0.07
N ILE A 114 -5.26 -6.02 0.51
CA ILE A 114 -3.96 -5.62 1.05
C ILE A 114 -2.87 -6.30 0.25
N GLY A 115 -1.93 -5.49 -0.24
CA GLY A 115 -0.69 -5.96 -0.83
C GLY A 115 0.50 -5.45 -0.04
N GLU A 116 1.52 -6.30 0.10
CA GLU A 116 2.68 -6.06 0.95
C GLU A 116 4.01 -6.32 0.25
N ALA A 117 5.00 -5.53 0.65
CA ALA A 117 6.40 -5.76 0.33
C ALA A 117 7.27 -5.50 1.56
N VAL A 118 8.35 -6.26 1.73
CA VAL A 118 9.32 -6.12 2.81
C VAL A 118 10.68 -5.77 2.21
N TYR A 119 11.30 -4.71 2.73
CA TYR A 119 12.68 -4.39 2.42
C TYR A 119 13.63 -5.20 3.32
N ASP A 120 14.67 -5.85 2.81
CA ASP A 120 15.18 -5.86 1.43
C ASP A 120 14.84 -7.15 0.63
N GLU A 121 13.97 -7.99 1.18
CA GLU A 121 13.57 -9.29 0.60
C GLU A 121 12.82 -9.18 -0.74
N ASP A 122 11.90 -8.23 -0.84
CA ASP A 122 11.00 -8.07 -2.01
C ASP A 122 11.49 -7.01 -3.00
N GLY A 123 12.54 -6.27 -2.67
CA GLY A 123 13.05 -5.21 -3.51
C GLY A 123 14.02 -4.29 -2.79
N LYS A 124 15.01 -3.77 -3.54
CA LYS A 124 16.05 -2.87 -3.03
C LYS A 124 15.82 -1.39 -3.36
N SER A 125 14.77 -1.08 -4.12
CA SER A 125 14.41 0.27 -4.53
C SER A 125 12.95 0.57 -4.17
N ALA A 126 12.63 1.85 -3.98
CA ALA A 126 11.27 2.28 -3.66
C ALA A 126 10.25 1.84 -4.71
N LEU A 127 10.59 1.95 -6.00
CA LEU A 127 9.72 1.50 -7.09
C LEU A 127 9.52 -0.02 -7.08
N ALA A 128 10.56 -0.82 -6.79
CA ALA A 128 10.42 -2.27 -6.71
C ALA A 128 9.51 -2.70 -5.55
N LEU A 129 9.63 -2.04 -4.39
CA LEU A 129 8.77 -2.29 -3.23
C LEU A 129 7.31 -1.90 -3.53
N LEU A 130 7.09 -0.73 -4.14
CA LEU A 130 5.75 -0.29 -4.53
C LEU A 130 5.12 -1.22 -5.56
N ASP A 131 5.85 -1.58 -6.61
CA ASP A 131 5.36 -2.48 -7.66
C ASP A 131 5.04 -3.86 -7.09
N THR A 132 5.89 -4.38 -6.20
CA THR A 132 5.64 -5.66 -5.53
C THR A 132 4.39 -5.59 -4.66
N ALA A 133 4.25 -4.56 -3.82
CA ALA A 133 3.07 -4.40 -2.97
C ALA A 133 1.78 -4.26 -3.81
N ILE A 134 1.80 -3.48 -4.89
CA ILE A 134 0.65 -3.34 -5.80
C ILE A 134 0.33 -4.68 -6.49
N SER A 135 1.34 -5.43 -6.94
CA SER A 135 1.14 -6.71 -7.63
C SER A 135 0.52 -7.79 -6.74
N ARG A 136 0.75 -7.69 -5.42
CA ARG A 136 0.24 -8.61 -4.39
C ARG A 136 -1.09 -8.18 -3.77
N LEU A 137 -1.73 -7.14 -4.30
CA LEU A 137 -3.09 -6.79 -3.91
C LEU A 137 -3.99 -8.00 -4.11
N SER A 138 -4.41 -8.58 -2.99
CA SER A 138 -5.29 -9.74 -2.92
C SER A 138 -6.52 -9.36 -2.12
N SER A 139 -7.68 -9.78 -2.63
CA SER A 139 -9.00 -9.64 -2.00
C SER A 139 -9.18 -10.69 -0.92
#